data_AF-A0A484I917-F1
#
_entry.id   AF-A0A484I917-F1
#
_cell.length_a   1.000
_cell.length_b   1.000
_cell.length_c   1.000
_cell.angle_alpha   90.00
_cell.angle_beta   90.00
_cell.angle_gamma   90.00
#
_symmetry.space_group_name_H-M   'P 1'
#
loop_
_entity.id
_entity.type
_entity.pdbx_description
1 polymer ?
#
loop_
_entity_poly.entity_id
_entity_poly.type
_entity_poly.pdbx_seq_one_letter_code
_entity_poly.pdbx_strand_id
1 'polypeptide(L)'
;MNVCIHKYDALLNLIRTKVILDNEVKIEGGVISKIELREYEKKEGNKSKGHIYTIYIKTENDEIELDYLEKQDSNEKFFDEIYDFLSKYNGLSSTINRVYIELDGRHRQ
;
A
#
# COMPACT_ATOMS: atom_id res chain seq x y z
N MET A 1 9.99 11.84 -10.07
CA MET A 1 10.56 10.49 -10.19
C MET A 1 9.40 9.53 -10.38
N ASN A 2 9.51 8.59 -11.31
CA ASN A 2 8.39 7.74 -11.76
C ASN A 2 8.05 6.67 -10.71
N VAL A 3 6.78 6.66 -10.32
CA VAL A 3 6.13 5.60 -9.55
C VAL A 3 6.30 4.28 -10.30
N CYS A 4 6.74 3.22 -9.62
CA CYS A 4 6.66 1.88 -10.18
C CYS A 4 6.57 0.82 -9.08
N ILE A 5 5.35 0.32 -8.86
CA ILE A 5 5.05 -1.11 -8.81
C ILE A 5 3.73 -1.30 -9.58
N HIS A 6 3.79 -1.26 -10.90
CA HIS A 6 2.67 -1.68 -11.75
C HIS A 6 2.91 -3.12 -12.20
N LYS A 7 2.56 -4.09 -11.34
CA LYS A 7 2.39 -5.48 -11.77
C LYS A 7 1.01 -5.71 -12.42
N TYR A 8 0.16 -4.68 -12.44
CA TYR A 8 -1.20 -4.75 -12.92
C TYR A 8 -1.48 -3.60 -13.89
N ASP A 9 -1.46 -3.95 -15.17
CA ASP A 9 -1.74 -3.08 -16.31
C ASP A 9 -3.20 -2.56 -16.29
N ALA A 10 -3.38 -1.28 -16.65
CA ALA A 10 -4.55 -0.50 -17.13
C ALA A 10 -6.02 -0.77 -16.68
N LEU A 11 -6.36 -1.76 -15.84
CA LEU A 11 -7.76 -2.12 -15.51
C LEU A 11 -8.07 -2.23 -14.01
N LEU A 12 -7.26 -1.58 -13.18
CA LEU A 12 -7.51 -1.46 -11.74
C LEU A 12 -8.36 -0.22 -11.44
N ASN A 13 -9.54 -0.42 -10.86
CA ASN A 13 -10.35 0.67 -10.34
C ASN A 13 -10.13 0.78 -8.84
N LEU A 14 -9.63 1.92 -8.36
CA LEU A 14 -9.59 2.20 -6.93
C LEU A 14 -11.02 2.26 -6.40
N ILE A 15 -11.38 1.35 -5.49
CA ILE A 15 -12.74 1.24 -4.96
C ILE A 15 -12.83 1.63 -3.49
N ARG A 16 -11.77 1.44 -2.71
CA ARG A 16 -11.73 1.83 -1.29
C ARG A 16 -10.37 2.40 -0.91
N THR A 17 -10.39 3.35 0.02
CA THR A 17 -9.18 3.91 0.64
C THR A 17 -9.46 4.18 2.10
N LYS A 18 -8.52 3.79 2.96
CA LYS A 18 -8.51 4.15 4.38
C LYS A 18 -7.17 4.70 4.77
N VAL A 19 -7.19 5.82 5.50
CA VAL A 19 -5.99 6.47 5.99
C VAL A 19 -5.56 5.78 7.29
N ILE A 20 -4.30 5.34 7.32
CA ILE A 20 -3.66 4.75 8.50
C ILE A 20 -2.87 5.84 9.25
N LEU A 21 -2.20 6.71 8.52
CA LEU A 21 -1.43 7.84 9.05
C LEU A 21 -1.62 9.05 8.12
N ASP A 22 -1.93 10.22 8.68
CA ASP A 22 -2.08 11.50 7.95
C ASP A 22 -1.31 12.65 8.63
N ASN A 23 -0.28 12.31 9.41
CA ASN A 23 0.56 13.25 10.11
C ASN A 23 2.02 12.89 9.86
N GLU A 24 2.89 13.89 9.93
CA GLU A 24 4.32 13.69 9.73
C GLU A 24 4.93 12.85 10.84
N VAL A 25 5.60 11.76 10.45
CA VAL A 25 6.39 10.91 11.32
C VAL A 25 7.82 10.89 10.78
N LYS A 26 8.75 11.30 11.64
CA LYS A 26 10.18 11.19 11.35
C LYS A 26 10.63 9.76 11.58
N ILE A 27 11.25 9.17 10.57
CA ILE A 27 11.88 7.86 10.64
C ILE A 27 13.36 7.99 10.28
N GLU A 28 14.15 6.99 10.61
CA GLU A 28 15.48 6.87 10.00
C GLU A 28 15.29 6.78 8.49
N GLY A 29 15.92 7.69 7.73
CA GLY A 29 15.78 7.76 6.27
C GLY A 29 14.80 8.79 5.70
N GLY A 30 14.02 9.52 6.52
CA GLY A 30 13.22 10.66 6.04
C GLY A 30 11.93 10.92 6.82
N VAL A 31 11.06 11.74 6.24
CA VAL A 31 9.72 12.04 6.78
C VAL A 31 8.64 11.30 6.00
N ILE A 32 7.83 10.49 6.70
CA ILE A 32 6.57 9.97 6.15
C ILE A 32 5.46 10.96 6.51
N SER A 33 4.74 11.46 5.52
CA SER A 33 3.60 12.37 5.71
C SER A 33 2.25 11.66 5.62
N LYS A 34 2.19 10.51 4.92
CA LYS A 34 0.94 9.76 4.75
C LYS A 34 1.15 8.27 4.57
N ILE A 35 0.24 7.47 5.13
CA ILE A 35 0.10 6.04 4.87
C ILE A 35 -1.39 5.73 4.67
N GLU A 36 -1.72 5.06 3.57
CA GLU A 36 -3.07 4.63 3.22
C GLU A 36 -3.10 3.14 2.88
N LEU A 37 -4.17 2.46 3.27
CA LEU A 37 -4.55 1.20 2.65
C LEU A 37 -5.51 1.50 1.50
N ARG A 38 -5.21 0.98 0.33
CA ARG A 38 -6.02 1.13 -0.89
C ARG A 38 -6.45 -0.23 -1.40
N GLU A 39 -7.64 -0.28 -1.96
CA GLU A 39 -8.18 -1.48 -2.59
C GLU A 39 -8.57 -1.17 -4.02
N TYR A 40 -8.08 -2.01 -4.92
CA TYR A 40 -8.38 -1.96 -6.32
C TYR A 40 -9.20 -3.17 -6.73
N GLU A 41 -10.24 -2.91 -7.51
CA GLU A 41 -10.97 -3.95 -8.21
C GLU A 41 -10.32 -4.15 -9.58
N LYS A 42 -9.91 -5.40 -9.86
CA LYS A 42 -9.50 -5.82 -11.19
C LYS A 42 -10.70 -6.43 -11.92
N LYS A 43 -11.07 -5.83 -13.05
CA LYS A 43 -12.11 -6.39 -13.93
C LYS A 43 -11.50 -7.48 -14.82
N GLU A 44 -11.90 -8.73 -14.62
CA GLU A 44 -11.58 -9.85 -15.51
C GLU A 44 -12.81 -10.27 -16.33
N GLY A 45 -13.19 -9.45 -17.31
CA GLY A 45 -14.30 -9.75 -18.22
C GLY A 45 -15.63 -10.03 -17.49
N ASN A 46 -16.24 -11.18 -17.79
CA ASN A 46 -17.51 -11.64 -17.18
C ASN A 46 -17.31 -12.48 -15.89
N LYS A 47 -16.10 -12.57 -15.33
CA LYS A 47 -15.80 -13.39 -14.15
C LYS A 47 -15.66 -12.56 -12.88
N SER A 48 -15.65 -13.27 -11.74
CA SER A 48 -15.58 -12.74 -10.38
C SER A 48 -14.54 -11.63 -10.23
N LYS A 49 -14.94 -10.55 -9.56
CA LYS A 49 -14.09 -9.39 -9.24
C LYS A 49 -12.93 -9.85 -8.36
N GLY A 50 -11.71 -9.61 -8.81
CA GLY A 50 -10.51 -9.81 -8.00
C GLY A 50 -10.13 -8.51 -7.31
N HIS A 51 -9.78 -8.59 -6.04
CA HIS A 51 -9.39 -7.45 -5.21
C HIS A 51 -7.89 -7.47 -4.99
N ILE A 52 -7.27 -6.30 -5.10
CA ILE A 52 -5.84 -6.09 -4.83
C ILE A 52 -5.74 -5.03 -3.74
N TYR A 53 -4.98 -5.33 -2.70
CA TYR A 53 -4.78 -4.42 -1.58
C TYR A 53 -3.37 -3.88 -1.61
N THR A 54 -3.23 -2.57 -1.58
CA THR A 54 -1.92 -1.91 -1.60
C THR A 54 -1.78 -0.98 -0.41
N ILE A 55 -0.53 -0.76 0.00
CA ILE A 55 -0.16 0.28 0.95
C ILE A 55 0.46 1.42 0.15
N TYR A 56 -0.23 2.55 0.14
CA TYR A 56 0.28 3.80 -0.43
C TYR A 56 0.95 4.62 0.66
N ILE A 57 2.09 5.22 0.32
CA ILE A 57 2.93 5.96 1.25
C ILE A 57 3.45 7.20 0.56
N LYS A 58 3.33 8.31 1.27
CA LYS A 58 3.90 9.58 0.85
C LYS A 58 5.02 9.97 1.80
N THR A 59 6.20 10.18 1.25
CA THR A 59 7.33 10.80 1.94
C THR A 59 7.50 12.23 1.45
N GLU A 60 8.45 12.96 2.04
CA GLU A 60 8.84 14.28 1.55
C GLU A 60 9.45 14.26 0.14
N ASN A 61 10.04 13.13 -0.26
CA ASN A 61 10.79 13.00 -1.52
C ASN A 61 10.04 12.19 -2.59
N ASP A 62 9.21 11.23 -2.18
CA ASP A 62 8.64 10.22 -3.07
C ASP A 62 7.24 9.76 -2.65
N GLU A 63 6.56 9.16 -3.62
CA GLU A 63 5.30 8.45 -3.41
C GLU A 63 5.49 6.99 -3.84
N ILE A 64 5.16 6.07 -2.94
CA ILE A 64 5.34 4.64 -3.14
C ILE A 64 4.01 3.95 -2.94
N GLU A 65 3.73 2.95 -3.76
CA GLU A 65 2.59 2.08 -3.57
C GLU A 65 3.05 0.62 -3.67
N LEU A 66 2.77 -0.16 -2.62
CA LEU A 66 3.24 -1.53 -2.43
C LEU A 66 2.06 -2.49 -2.45
N ASP A 67 2.13 -3.57 -3.22
CA ASP A 67 1.16 -4.67 -3.11
C ASP A 67 1.32 -5.40 -1.77
N TYR A 68 0.27 -5.42 -0.96
CA TYR A 68 0.31 -5.98 0.38
C TYR A 68 0.33 -7.52 0.37
N LEU A 69 -0.43 -8.14 -0.53
CA LEU A 69 -0.60 -9.59 -0.58
C LEU A 69 0.16 -10.26 -1.71
N GLU A 70 0.54 -9.51 -2.74
CA GLU A 70 1.16 -10.01 -3.97
C GLU A 70 0.28 -11.02 -4.72
N LYS A 71 -1.01 -11.07 -4.39
CA LYS A 71 -2.04 -11.93 -4.98
C LYS A 71 -3.40 -11.23 -4.94
N GLN A 72 -4.28 -11.67 -5.83
CA GLN A 72 -5.69 -11.26 -5.80
C GLN A 72 -6.43 -12.01 -4.69
N ASP A 73 -7.40 -11.33 -4.09
CA ASP A 73 -8.34 -11.92 -3.14
C ASP A 73 -9.79 -11.74 -3.61
N SER A 74 -10.71 -12.52 -3.07
CA SER A 74 -12.15 -12.45 -3.36
C SER A 74 -12.99 -12.11 -2.13
N ASN A 75 -12.37 -12.02 -0.96
CA ASN A 75 -13.00 -11.70 0.30
C ASN A 75 -12.98 -10.18 0.55
N GLU A 76 -14.12 -9.54 0.32
CA GLU A 76 -14.30 -8.10 0.52
C GLU A 76 -14.08 -7.63 1.97
N LYS A 77 -14.19 -8.53 2.97
CA LYS A 77 -13.94 -8.21 4.39
C LYS A 77 -12.45 -8.08 4.71
N PHE A 78 -11.60 -8.64 3.86
CA PHE A 78 -10.17 -8.69 4.10
C PHE A 78 -9.54 -7.31 4.15
N PHE A 79 -10.09 -6.35 3.38
CA PHE A 79 -9.68 -4.95 3.46
C PHE A 79 -9.78 -4.37 4.87
N ASP A 80 -10.91 -4.59 5.55
CA ASP A 80 -11.14 -4.07 6.90
C ASP A 80 -10.24 -4.78 7.93
N GLU A 81 -10.03 -6.09 7.76
CA GLU A 81 -9.13 -6.88 8.62
C GLU A 81 -7.66 -6.40 8.49
N ILE A 82 -7.20 -6.14 7.26
CA ILE A 82 -5.87 -5.56 7.02
C ILE A 82 -5.78 -4.19 7.67
N TYR A 83 -6.79 -3.34 7.48
CA TYR A 83 -6.80 -2.00 8.08
C TYR A 83 -6.72 -2.05 9.60
N ASP A 84 -7.51 -2.90 10.25
CA ASP A 84 -7.52 -3.06 11.70
C ASP A 84 -6.19 -3.59 12.24
N PHE A 85 -5.51 -4.45 11.46
CA PHE A 85 -4.15 -4.90 11.77
C PHE A 85 -3.13 -3.75 11.66
N LEU A 86 -3.14 -3.02 10.54
CA LEU A 86 -2.19 -1.93 10.25
C LEU A 86 -2.36 -0.73 11.19
N SER A 87 -3.58 -0.45 11.64
CA SER A 87 -3.88 0.64 12.57
C SER A 87 -3.42 0.37 13.99
N LYS A 88 -3.05 -0.87 14.32
CA LYS A 88 -2.43 -1.23 15.61
C LYS A 88 -0.93 -0.97 15.56
N TYR A 89 -0.34 -0.59 16.70
CA TYR A 89 1.09 -0.23 16.83
C TYR A 89 2.06 -1.26 16.22
N ASN A 90 1.78 -2.55 16.40
CA ASN A 90 2.61 -3.63 15.84
C ASN A 90 2.50 -3.75 14.31
N GLY A 91 1.30 -3.50 13.74
CA GLY A 91 1.11 -3.50 12.29
C GLY A 91 1.75 -2.27 11.64
N LEU A 92 1.60 -1.09 12.26
CA LEU A 92 2.18 0.16 11.76
C LEU A 92 3.71 0.13 11.75
N SER A 93 4.33 -0.30 12.86
CA SER A 93 5.79 -0.42 12.96
C SER A 93 6.36 -1.42 11.95
N SER A 94 5.73 -2.59 11.81
CA SER A 94 6.12 -3.58 10.80
C SER A 94 6.02 -3.03 9.38
N THR A 95 4.99 -2.23 9.11
CA THR A 95 4.78 -1.60 7.80
C THR A 95 5.86 -0.58 7.50
N ILE A 96 6.13 0.33 8.44
CA ILE A 96 7.19 1.33 8.33
C ILE A 96 8.55 0.65 8.09
N ASN A 97 8.85 -0.45 8.80
CA ASN A 97 10.09 -1.21 8.59
C ASN A 97 10.19 -1.82 7.18
N ARG A 98 9.11 -2.45 6.68
CA ARG A 98 9.08 -2.99 5.31
C ARG A 98 9.34 -1.90 4.28
N VAL A 99 8.80 -0.71 4.52
CA VAL A 99 8.92 0.46 3.63
C VAL A 99 10.33 0.99 3.64
N TYR A 100 10.98 1.05 4.80
CA TYR A 100 12.38 1.44 4.91
C TYR A 100 13.30 0.50 4.11
N ILE A 101 13.07 -0.83 4.20
CA ILE A 101 13.83 -1.82 3.43
C ILE A 101 13.67 -1.60 1.92
N GLU A 102 12.46 -1.37 1.45
CA GLU A 102 12.17 -1.12 0.03
C GLU A 102 12.76 0.22 -0.46
N LEU A 103 12.77 1.25 0.39
CA LEU A 103 13.40 2.55 0.08
C LEU A 103 14.92 2.45 0.04
N ASP A 104 15.56 1.87 1.07
CA ASP A 104 17.02 1.68 1.13
C ASP A 104 17.52 0.77 0.01
N GLY A 105 16.78 -0.29 -0.33
CA GLY A 105 17.08 -1.15 -1.47
C GLY A 105 17.07 -0.45 -2.83
N ARG A 106 16.31 0.66 -2.97
CA ARG A 106 16.27 1.50 -4.19
C ARG A 106 17.41 2.51 -4.25
N HIS A 107 17.91 3.00 -3.12
CA HIS A 107 19.02 3.96 -3.10
C HIS A 107 20.40 3.33 -3.35
N ARG A 108 20.52 2.00 -3.24
CA ARG A 108 21.77 1.26 -3.45
C ARG A 108 21.92 0.64 -4.85
N GLN A 109 20.98 0.86 -5.76
CA GLN A 109 21.02 0.43 -7.17
C GLN A 109 21.25 1.62 -8.10
#